data_AF-A0A0B4D2I5-F1
#
_entry.id   AF-A0A0B4D2I5-F1
#
_cell.length_a   1.000
_cell.length_b   1.000
_cell.length_c   1.000
_cell.angle_alpha   90.00
_cell.angle_beta   90.00
_cell.angle_gamma   90.00
#
_symmetry.space_group_name_H-M   'P 1'
#
loop_
_entity.id
_entity.type
_entity.pdbx_description
1 polymer ?
#
loop_
_entity_poly.entity_id
_entity_poly.type
_entity_poly.pdbx_seq_one_letter_code
_entity_poly.pdbx_strand_id
1 'polypeptide(L)'
;MIECYIKYKNEKNTIDSKKNIIVIGAKIRDNDNKDLSISFYFINPQLLQSFNYSNVYSIHGYKMIVDKSLNKYDVLDYAFKGMEVPYENFNVAKAPFSYSTDYWNIILNSKNEVIEILPEEKSKKIKSTLEERRVKFSKDYIDYSSL
;
A
#
# COMPACT_ATOMS: atom_id res chain seq x y z
N MET A 1 -7.69 -0.32 -4.85
CA MET A 1 -7.08 0.07 -3.55
C MET A 1 -6.01 1.13 -3.72
N ILE A 2 -4.92 0.88 -4.46
CA ILE A 2 -3.84 1.86 -4.60
C ILE A 2 -4.29 3.21 -5.18
N GLU A 3 -5.15 3.20 -6.20
CA GLU A 3 -5.69 4.44 -6.76
C GLU A 3 -6.51 5.25 -5.75
N CYS A 4 -7.23 4.56 -4.84
CA CYS A 4 -7.94 5.18 -3.73
C CYS A 4 -6.96 5.87 -2.78
N TYR A 5 -5.83 5.22 -2.47
CA TYR A 5 -4.79 5.80 -1.63
C TYR A 5 -4.17 7.05 -2.28
N ILE A 6 -3.82 6.97 -3.57
CA ILE A 6 -3.27 8.11 -4.33
C ILE A 6 -4.25 9.28 -4.31
N LYS A 7 -5.53 9.03 -4.60
CA LYS A 7 -6.58 10.05 -4.59
C LYS A 7 -6.72 10.68 -3.19
N TYR A 8 -6.88 9.86 -2.16
CA TYR A 8 -7.03 10.30 -0.78
C TYR A 8 -5.88 11.21 -0.31
N LYS A 9 -4.64 10.83 -0.64
CA LYS A 9 -3.46 11.61 -0.24
C LYS A 9 -3.39 12.93 -0.97
N ASN A 10 -3.63 12.94 -2.28
CA ASN A 10 -3.58 14.15 -3.10
C ASN A 10 -4.72 15.13 -2.79
N GLU A 11 -5.89 14.65 -2.37
CA GLU A 11 -6.99 15.52 -1.89
C GLU A 11 -6.61 16.29 -0.61
N LYS A 12 -5.80 15.68 0.26
CA LYS A 12 -5.34 16.32 1.50
C LYS A 12 -4.18 17.28 1.22
N ASN A 13 -3.18 16.81 0.49
CA ASN A 13 -1.99 17.56 0.08
C ASN A 13 -1.44 16.91 -1.20
N THR A 14 -1.39 17.65 -2.30
CA THR A 14 -0.82 17.15 -3.56
C THR A 14 0.62 16.70 -3.34
N ILE A 15 0.89 15.43 -3.63
CA ILE A 15 2.21 14.82 -3.48
C ILE A 15 2.99 15.01 -4.79
N ASP A 16 4.21 15.54 -4.69
CA ASP A 16 5.07 15.69 -5.87
C ASP A 16 5.60 14.31 -6.30
N SER A 17 5.12 13.81 -7.43
CA SER A 17 5.48 12.52 -8.02
C SER A 17 6.93 12.44 -8.51
N LYS A 18 7.60 13.58 -8.70
CA LYS A 18 9.04 13.62 -9.03
C LYS A 18 9.93 13.46 -7.80
N LYS A 19 9.39 13.73 -6.61
CA LYS A 19 10.13 13.66 -5.33
C LYS A 19 9.76 12.45 -4.48
N ASN A 20 8.60 11.86 -4.72
CA ASN A 20 8.07 10.78 -3.90
C ASN A 20 7.66 9.59 -4.77
N ILE A 21 7.86 8.41 -4.23
CA ILE A 21 7.40 7.14 -4.80
C ILE A 21 6.34 6.53 -3.90
N ILE A 22 5.62 5.55 -4.44
CA ILE A 22 4.73 4.70 -3.67
C ILE A 22 5.48 3.43 -3.28
N VAL A 23 5.47 3.10 -1.99
CA VAL A 23 6.00 1.83 -1.48
C VAL A 23 4.83 0.99 -1.03
N ILE A 24 4.77 -0.25 -1.53
CA ILE A 24 3.80 -1.25 -1.10
C ILE A 24 4.53 -2.34 -0.33
N GLY A 25 4.27 -2.41 0.97
CA GLY A 25 4.69 -3.53 1.80
C GLY A 25 3.55 -4.55 1.90
N ALA A 26 3.90 -5.83 2.09
CA ALA A 26 2.93 -6.74 2.68
C ALA A 26 3.55 -7.79 3.57
N LYS A 27 2.69 -8.35 4.39
CA LYS A 27 3.01 -9.35 5.38
C LYS A 27 1.81 -10.27 5.55
N ILE A 28 2.08 -11.55 5.73
CA ILE A 28 1.07 -12.50 6.17
C ILE A 28 0.91 -12.33 7.68
N ARG A 29 -0.34 -12.12 8.14
CA ARG A 29 -0.70 -12.09 9.55
C ARG A 29 -1.14 -13.51 9.94
N ASP A 30 -0.33 -14.14 10.79
CA ASP A 30 -0.46 -15.51 11.32
C ASP A 30 -0.36 -16.69 10.34
N ASN A 31 0.21 -17.79 10.83
CA ASN A 31 0.47 -19.02 10.07
C ASN A 31 -0.81 -19.79 9.70
N ASP A 32 -1.92 -19.57 10.41
CA ASP A 32 -3.12 -20.40 10.27
C ASP A 32 -4.18 -19.78 9.34
N ASN A 33 -4.40 -18.46 9.39
CA ASN A 33 -5.45 -17.78 8.60
C ASN A 33 -4.98 -17.22 7.26
N LYS A 34 -3.66 -17.07 7.07
CA LYS A 34 -3.04 -16.51 5.85
C LYS A 34 -3.60 -15.14 5.46
N ASP A 35 -4.01 -14.33 6.44
CA ASP A 35 -4.50 -12.98 6.17
C ASP A 35 -3.37 -12.12 5.62
N LEU A 36 -3.67 -11.33 4.59
CA LEU A 36 -2.69 -10.51 3.90
C LEU A 36 -2.82 -9.06 4.37
N SER A 37 -1.82 -8.58 5.10
CA SER A 37 -1.68 -7.17 5.46
C SER A 37 -0.94 -6.44 4.36
N ILE A 38 -1.57 -5.46 3.70
CA ILE A 38 -0.98 -4.66 2.63
C ILE A 38 -0.90 -3.21 3.09
N SER A 39 0.32 -2.66 3.10
CA SER A 39 0.58 -1.28 3.49
C SER A 39 0.96 -0.42 2.29
N PHE A 40 0.44 0.81 2.24
CA PHE A 40 0.70 1.81 1.21
C PHE A 40 1.34 3.06 1.83
N TYR A 41 2.46 3.49 1.26
CA TYR A 41 3.21 4.65 1.72
C TYR A 41 3.61 5.55 0.56
N PHE A 42 3.54 6.87 0.75
CA PHE A 42 4.36 7.80 -0.03
C PHE A 42 5.69 8.03 0.69
N ILE A 43 6.78 7.82 -0.04
CA ILE A 43 8.14 7.92 0.50
C ILE A 43 8.99 8.77 -0.43
N ASN A 44 9.72 9.72 0.13
CA ASN A 44 10.84 10.34 -0.58
C ASN A 44 12.01 9.35 -0.56
N PRO A 45 12.55 8.93 -1.73
CA PRO A 45 13.66 7.97 -1.78
C PRO A 45 14.87 8.35 -0.92
N GLN A 46 15.11 9.64 -0.67
CA GLN A 46 16.16 10.13 0.24
C GLN A 46 16.04 9.60 1.68
N LEU A 47 14.88 9.06 2.04
CA LEU A 47 14.57 8.47 3.35
C LEU A 47 14.43 6.94 3.30
N LEU A 48 14.57 6.32 2.12
CA LEU A 48 14.41 4.88 1.94
C LEU A 48 15.77 4.16 1.93
N GLN A 49 15.88 3.14 2.77
CA GLN A 49 17.06 2.29 2.88
C GLN A 49 16.66 0.81 2.92
N SER A 50 17.43 -0.04 2.22
CA SER A 50 17.34 -1.50 2.32
C SER A 50 15.95 -2.12 2.06
N PHE A 51 15.09 -1.45 1.27
CA PHE A 51 13.82 -2.01 0.84
C PHE A 51 14.04 -3.06 -0.26
N ASN A 52 13.43 -4.24 -0.12
CA ASN A 52 13.66 -5.36 -1.02
C ASN A 52 12.64 -5.41 -2.17
N TYR A 53 13.05 -4.98 -3.37
CA TYR A 53 12.23 -4.99 -4.59
C TYR A 53 13.09 -5.34 -5.82
N SER A 54 12.46 -5.82 -6.90
CA SER A 54 13.13 -6.13 -8.18
C SER A 54 12.62 -5.31 -9.34
N ASN A 55 11.37 -4.85 -9.27
CA ASN A 55 10.67 -4.21 -10.36
C ASN A 55 10.19 -2.83 -9.92
N VAL A 56 10.18 -1.90 -10.87
CA VAL A 56 9.61 -0.58 -10.69
C VAL A 56 8.39 -0.49 -11.57
N TYR A 57 7.29 0.03 -11.03
CA TYR A 57 6.05 0.23 -11.74
C TYR A 57 5.73 1.72 -11.82
N SER A 58 4.87 2.12 -12.75
CA SER A 58 4.32 3.46 -12.79
C SER A 58 2.80 3.46 -12.86
N ILE A 59 2.19 4.34 -12.06
CA ILE A 59 0.75 4.56 -12.03
C ILE A 59 0.47 6.04 -11.77
N HIS A 60 -0.36 6.66 -12.61
CA HIS A 60 -0.72 8.08 -12.51
C HIS A 60 0.48 9.02 -12.35
N GLY A 61 1.60 8.71 -13.03
CA GLY A 61 2.84 9.49 -12.97
C GLY A 61 3.71 9.27 -11.71
N TYR A 62 3.27 8.46 -10.76
CA TYR A 62 4.08 8.02 -9.62
C TYR A 62 4.88 6.78 -9.98
N LYS A 63 6.12 6.71 -9.52
CA LYS A 63 6.88 5.45 -9.50
C LYS A 63 6.49 4.67 -8.26
N MET A 64 6.50 3.35 -8.37
CA MET A 64 6.06 2.44 -7.34
C MET A 64 7.00 1.25 -7.22
N ILE A 65 7.27 0.85 -5.98
CA ILE A 65 7.99 -0.38 -5.67
C ILE A 65 7.19 -1.22 -4.69
N VAL A 66 7.38 -2.53 -4.79
CA VAL A 66 6.60 -3.51 -4.06
C VAL A 66 7.53 -4.51 -3.41
N ASP A 67 7.26 -4.84 -2.15
CA ASP A 67 8.05 -5.80 -1.40
C ASP A 67 8.02 -7.16 -2.12
N LYS A 68 9.20 -7.76 -2.37
CA LYS A 68 9.28 -9.06 -3.07
C LYS A 68 8.50 -10.18 -2.39
N SER A 69 8.27 -10.11 -1.08
CA SER A 69 7.50 -11.11 -0.35
C SER A 69 6.04 -11.21 -0.85
N LEU A 70 5.50 -10.15 -1.44
CA LEU A 70 4.19 -10.16 -2.11
C LEU A 70 4.14 -11.07 -3.34
N ASN A 71 5.28 -11.32 -3.98
CA ASN A 71 5.31 -12.11 -5.21
C ASN A 71 5.03 -13.60 -4.97
N LYS A 72 5.02 -14.06 -3.71
CA LYS A 72 4.68 -15.45 -3.36
C LYS A 72 3.23 -15.85 -3.69
N TYR A 73 2.40 -14.89 -4.08
CA TYR A 73 0.98 -15.09 -4.33
C TYR A 73 0.56 -14.83 -5.78
N ASP A 74 1.51 -14.62 -6.70
CA ASP A 74 1.27 -14.19 -8.08
C ASP A 74 0.40 -12.92 -8.22
N VAL A 75 0.16 -12.22 -7.09
CA VAL A 75 -0.71 -11.04 -7.01
C VAL A 75 -0.14 -9.89 -7.86
N LEU A 76 1.19 -9.80 -7.92
CA LEU A 76 1.89 -8.72 -8.64
C LEU A 76 1.75 -8.87 -10.15
N ASP A 77 1.88 -10.09 -10.67
CA ASP A 77 1.86 -10.38 -12.10
C ASP A 77 0.53 -10.01 -12.75
N TYR A 78 -0.57 -10.16 -12.01
CA TYR A 78 -1.89 -9.74 -12.46
C TYR A 78 -2.19 -8.27 -12.15
N ALA A 79 -1.87 -7.80 -10.93
CA ALA A 79 -2.25 -6.45 -10.48
C ALA A 79 -1.49 -5.33 -11.20
N PHE A 80 -0.23 -5.58 -11.61
CA PHE A 80 0.66 -4.58 -12.18
C PHE A 80 1.09 -4.88 -13.62
N LYS A 81 0.37 -5.79 -14.29
CA LYS A 81 0.61 -6.14 -15.69
C LYS A 81 0.63 -4.88 -16.57
N GLY A 82 1.72 -4.69 -17.30
CA GLY A 82 1.88 -3.55 -18.21
C GLY A 82 2.17 -2.20 -17.52
N MET A 83 2.37 -2.19 -16.21
CA MET A 83 2.77 -0.99 -15.46
C MET A 83 4.28 -0.89 -15.22
N GLU A 84 5.05 -1.93 -15.57
CA GLU A 84 6.49 -1.98 -15.34
C GLU A 84 7.24 -0.92 -16.17
N VAL A 85 8.23 -0.30 -15.55
CA VAL A 85 9.12 0.69 -16.14
C VAL A 85 10.58 0.32 -15.86
N PRO A 86 11.56 0.94 -16.54
CA PRO A 86 12.97 0.65 -16.28
C PRO A 86 13.32 0.74 -14.80
N TYR A 87 14.15 -0.19 -14.35
CA TYR A 87 14.61 -0.25 -12.97
C TYR A 87 15.31 1.05 -12.55
N GLU A 88 15.05 1.46 -11.32
CA GLU A 88 15.71 2.57 -10.65
C GLU A 88 15.97 2.19 -9.21
N ASN A 89 17.15 2.55 -8.69
CA ASN A 89 17.49 2.32 -7.29
C ASN A 89 16.96 3.47 -6.41
N PHE A 90 15.98 3.17 -5.56
CA PHE A 90 15.38 4.09 -4.60
C PHE A 90 15.93 3.94 -3.18
N ASN A 91 16.76 2.92 -2.92
CA ASN A 91 17.46 2.76 -1.64
C ASN A 91 18.65 3.73 -1.59
N VAL A 92 18.38 5.03 -1.48
CA VAL A 92 19.40 6.10 -1.56
C VAL A 92 19.69 6.77 -0.22
N ALA A 93 18.93 6.46 0.83
CA ALA A 93 19.20 6.99 2.16
C ALA A 93 20.54 6.49 2.71
N LYS A 94 21.31 7.42 3.29
CA LYS A 94 22.65 7.14 3.87
C LYS A 94 22.59 6.70 5.32
N ALA A 95 21.51 7.01 6.03
CA ALA A 95 21.31 6.66 7.42
C ALA A 95 19.85 6.25 7.65
N PRO A 96 19.58 5.36 8.62
CA PRO A 96 18.22 5.02 9.00
C PRO A 96 17.48 6.27 9.44
N PHE A 97 16.31 6.52 8.84
CA PHE A 97 15.45 7.61 9.22
C PHE A 97 14.12 7.05 9.70
N SER A 98 13.76 7.34 10.95
CA SER A 98 12.44 7.01 11.48
C SER A 98 11.51 8.21 11.26
N TYR A 99 10.43 8.01 10.51
CA TYR A 99 9.41 9.03 10.36
C TYR A 99 8.02 8.41 10.39
N SER A 100 7.07 9.13 11.00
CA SER A 100 5.67 8.77 10.98
C SER A 100 5.10 9.09 9.59
N THR A 101 5.03 8.07 8.73
CA THR A 101 4.32 8.17 7.46
C THR A 101 2.81 8.13 7.70
N ASP A 102 2.06 9.01 7.05
CA ASP A 102 0.62 8.85 6.89
C ASP A 102 0.34 7.70 5.89
N TYR A 103 0.27 6.49 6.42
CA TYR A 103 0.12 5.23 5.68
C TYR A 103 -1.32 4.73 5.73
N TRP A 104 -1.67 3.88 4.78
CA TRP A 104 -2.81 2.98 4.91
C TRP A 104 -2.28 1.56 5.07
N ASN A 105 -2.86 0.79 5.97
CA ASN A 105 -2.69 -0.66 6.00
C ASN A 105 -4.07 -1.32 5.91
N ILE A 106 -4.23 -2.19 4.93
CA ILE A 106 -5.48 -2.89 4.62
C ILE A 106 -5.22 -4.37 4.80
N ILE A 107 -6.01 -5.02 5.65
CA ILE A 107 -5.88 -6.45 5.91
C ILE A 107 -6.99 -7.18 5.17
N LEU A 108 -6.59 -8.18 4.39
CA LEU A 108 -7.47 -9.01 3.58
C LEU A 108 -7.51 -10.42 4.13
N ASN A 109 -8.68 -11.04 4.13
CA ASN A 109 -8.79 -12.48 4.34
C ASN A 109 -8.38 -13.27 3.08
N SER A 110 -8.37 -14.60 3.18
CA SER A 110 -8.08 -15.51 2.07
C SER A 110 -9.05 -15.42 0.87
N LYS A 111 -10.20 -14.73 1.02
CA LYS A 111 -11.17 -14.46 -0.06
C LYS A 111 -10.97 -13.08 -0.71
N ASN A 112 -9.90 -12.37 -0.38
CA ASN A 112 -9.61 -11.00 -0.80
C ASN A 112 -10.67 -9.99 -0.33
N GLU A 113 -11.30 -10.24 0.81
CA GLU A 113 -12.24 -9.31 1.44
C GLU A 113 -11.52 -8.54 2.55
N VAL A 114 -11.78 -7.24 2.65
CA VAL A 114 -11.21 -6.39 3.72
C VAL A 114 -11.81 -6.80 5.06
N ILE A 115 -10.95 -7.13 6.02
CA ILE A 115 -11.33 -7.44 7.41
C ILE A 115 -10.94 -6.33 8.39
N GLU A 116 -9.94 -5.51 8.05
CA GLU A 116 -9.46 -4.45 8.93
C GLU A 116 -8.78 -3.34 8.12
N ILE A 117 -8.93 -2.10 8.58
CA ILE A 117 -8.26 -0.92 8.02
C ILE A 117 -7.56 -0.17 9.13
N LEU A 118 -6.27 0.10 8.92
CA LEU A 118 -5.45 0.94 9.76
C LEU A 118 -4.91 2.16 8.98
N PRO A 119 -4.68 3.29 9.66
CA PRO A 119 -4.90 3.49 11.09
C PRO A 119 -6.38 3.75 11.43
N GLU A 120 -6.80 3.36 12.65
CA GLU A 120 -8.21 3.28 13.07
C GLU A 120 -8.95 4.62 12.91
N GLU A 121 -8.28 5.73 13.22
CA GLU A 121 -8.87 7.07 13.16
C GLU A 121 -9.25 7.53 11.75
N LYS A 122 -8.72 6.87 10.72
CA LYS A 122 -9.04 7.14 9.30
C LYS A 122 -9.94 6.07 8.69
N SER A 123 -10.14 4.94 9.37
CA SER A 123 -10.76 3.73 8.84
C SER A 123 -12.12 3.99 8.16
N LYS A 124 -12.99 4.81 8.76
CA LYS A 124 -14.30 5.17 8.19
C LYS A 124 -14.21 5.86 6.82
N LYS A 125 -13.33 6.85 6.68
CA LYS A 125 -13.15 7.58 5.40
C LYS A 125 -12.51 6.67 4.34
N ILE A 126 -11.55 5.85 4.76
CA ILE A 126 -10.89 4.88 3.89
C ILE A 126 -11.91 3.86 3.38
N LYS A 127 -12.71 3.26 4.28
CA LYS A 127 -13.78 2.30 3.97
C LYS A 127 -14.72 2.86 2.92
N SER A 128 -15.27 4.04 3.14
CA SER A 128 -16.16 4.71 2.16
C SER A 128 -15.51 4.85 0.77
N THR A 129 -14.24 5.28 0.73
CA THR A 129 -13.50 5.41 -0.55
C THR A 129 -13.27 4.06 -1.25
N LEU A 130 -13.12 2.97 -0.49
CA LEU A 130 -12.95 1.62 -1.02
C LEU A 130 -14.28 1.03 -1.50
N GLU A 131 -15.37 1.25 -0.76
CA GLU A 131 -16.73 0.82 -1.12
C GLU A 131 -17.21 1.50 -2.41
N GLU A 132 -16.93 2.80 -2.60
CA GLU A 132 -17.18 3.52 -3.86
C GLU A 132 -16.50 2.85 -5.07
N ARG A 133 -15.40 2.13 -4.84
CA ARG A 133 -14.66 1.37 -5.85
C ARG A 133 -14.97 -0.13 -5.83
N ARG A 134 -16.08 -0.52 -5.21
CA ARG A 134 -16.59 -1.90 -5.14
C ARG A 134 -15.60 -2.90 -4.53
N VAL A 135 -14.72 -2.43 -3.64
CA VAL A 135 -13.89 -3.32 -2.82
C VAL A 135 -14.80 -4.06 -1.86
N LYS A 136 -14.61 -5.37 -1.73
CA LYS A 136 -15.43 -6.23 -0.86
C LYS A 136 -14.95 -6.15 0.58
N PHE A 137 -15.89 -6.10 1.51
CA PHE A 137 -15.65 -6.16 2.94
C PHE A 137 -16.21 -7.46 3.50
N SER A 138 -15.47 -8.08 4.42
CA SER A 138 -15.94 -9.28 5.11
C SER A 138 -17.11 -8.95 6.02
N LYS A 139 -17.94 -9.95 6.33
CA LYS A 139 -18.95 -9.85 7.39
C LYS A 139 -18.32 -9.66 8.77
N ASP A 140 -17.08 -10.13 8.92
CA ASP A 140 -16.28 -10.03 10.15
C ASP A 140 -15.38 -8.79 10.15
N TYR A 141 -15.70 -7.77 9.33
CA TYR A 141 -14.93 -6.53 9.29
C TYR A 141 -14.96 -5.82 10.65
N ILE A 142 -13.78 -5.50 11.17
CA ILE A 142 -13.61 -4.75 12.42
C ILE A 142 -13.89 -3.28 12.13
N ASP A 143 -15.05 -2.81 12.61
CA ASP A 143 -15.45 -1.41 12.46
C ASP A 143 -15.12 -0.60 13.73
N TYR A 144 -14.12 0.26 13.63
CA TYR A 144 -13.70 1.16 14.71
C TYR A 144 -14.62 2.38 14.87
N SER A 145 -15.62 2.56 14.00
CA SER A 145 -16.53 3.72 14.07
C SER A 145 -17.59 3.63 15.18
N SER A 146 -17.60 2.53 15.95
CA SER A 146 -18.46 2.32 17.13
C SER A 146 -17.75 2.50 18.47
N LEU A 147 -16.51 2.97 18.49
CA LEU A 147 -15.78 3.41 19.69
C LEU A 147 -15.82 4.95 19.80
#